data_AF-A0A8D9E3U5-F1
#
_entry.id   AF-A0A8D9E3U5-F1
#
_cell.length_a   1.000
_cell.length_b   1.000
_cell.length_c   1.000
_cell.angle_alpha   90.00
_cell.angle_beta   90.00
_cell.angle_gamma   90.00
#
_symmetry.space_group_name_H-M   'P 1'
#
loop_
_entity.id
_entity.type
_entity.pdbx_description
1 polymer ?
#
loop_
_entity_poly.entity_id
_entity_poly.type
_entity_poly.pdbx_seq_one_letter_code
_entity_poly.pdbx_strand_id
1 'polypeptide(L)'
;MKLKFTVINCSSEDEQFPPSELNHHGPTVRGWKSQKHCSFPQNIILKLERSAMVNQIQILAHQFLIPERIDLWVGPEDHLPDDKEPEIATMPFDFLGYILLSENSATHFKSRELKSVSPLDSNFTSYVKISLHQNHPNHLNMYDQMKDMNMLRN
;
A
#
# COMPACT_ATOMS: atom_id res chain seq x y z
N MET A 1 4.68 12.87 13.53
CA MET A 1 5.99 12.56 12.92
C MET A 1 5.74 11.56 11.80
N LYS A 2 6.27 11.76 10.58
CA LYS A 2 6.06 10.79 9.49
C LYS A 2 6.95 9.57 9.72
N LEU A 3 6.36 8.38 9.59
CA LEU A 3 7.11 7.13 9.61
C LEU A 3 7.80 6.95 8.26
N LYS A 4 9.11 6.80 8.29
CA LYS A 4 9.90 6.44 7.11
C LYS A 4 9.86 4.93 6.94
N PHE A 5 9.82 4.48 5.70
CA PHE A 5 9.73 3.07 5.37
C PHE A 5 10.44 2.78 4.05
N THR A 6 10.69 1.51 3.78
CA THR A 6 11.15 0.98 2.50
C THR A 6 10.26 -0.18 2.08
N VAL A 7 9.88 -0.25 0.80
CA VAL A 7 9.22 -1.42 0.24
C VAL A 7 10.24 -2.56 0.15
N ILE A 8 9.94 -3.68 0.81
CA ILE A 8 10.80 -4.87 0.84
C ILE A 8 10.23 -6.03 0.03
N ASN A 9 8.93 -6.00 -0.29
CA ASN A 9 8.31 -6.99 -1.15
C ASN A 9 7.08 -6.42 -1.87
N CYS A 10 6.84 -6.91 -3.08
CA CYS A 10 5.65 -6.64 -3.85
C CYS A 10 5.25 -7.88 -4.67
N SER A 11 3.96 -8.12 -4.85
CA SER A 11 3.46 -9.27 -5.62
C SER A 11 3.69 -9.14 -7.13
N SER A 12 3.64 -7.92 -7.66
CA SER A 12 3.95 -7.65 -9.07
C SER A 12 4.21 -6.16 -9.31
N GLU A 13 4.78 -5.85 -10.47
CA GLU A 13 5.07 -4.47 -10.86
C GLU A 13 4.93 -4.27 -12.37
N ASP A 14 4.61 -3.05 -12.76
CA ASP A 14 4.83 -2.52 -14.10
C ASP A 14 6.24 -1.91 -14.12
N GLU A 15 7.08 -2.28 -15.09
CA GLU A 15 8.48 -1.84 -15.18
C GLU A 15 8.65 -0.31 -15.13
N GLN A 16 7.64 0.44 -15.58
CA GLN A 16 7.68 1.91 -15.57
C GLN A 16 7.29 2.53 -14.21
N PHE A 17 6.69 1.73 -13.32
CA PHE A 17 6.13 2.14 -12.04
C PHE A 17 6.49 1.13 -10.92
N PRO A 18 7.80 0.96 -10.63
CA PRO A 18 8.26 -0.02 -9.66
C PRO A 18 7.87 0.36 -8.22
N PRO A 19 7.81 -0.61 -7.29
CA PRO A 19 7.49 -0.38 -5.89
C PRO A 19 8.46 0.58 -5.20
N SER A 20 9.71 0.65 -5.65
CA SER A 20 10.72 1.58 -5.12
C SER A 20 10.36 3.06 -5.28
N GLU A 21 9.43 3.41 -6.19
CA GLU A 21 8.89 4.77 -6.29
C GLU A 21 8.10 5.17 -5.03
N LEU A 22 7.56 4.21 -4.27
CA LEU A 22 6.86 4.49 -3.01
C LEU A 22 7.82 4.89 -1.88
N ASN A 23 9.10 4.53 -1.97
CA ASN A 23 10.13 4.92 -0.99
C ASN A 23 10.47 6.41 -1.07
N HIS A 24 10.13 7.04 -2.20
CA HIS A 24 10.42 8.44 -2.46
C HIS A 24 9.19 9.30 -2.21
N HIS A 25 9.41 10.55 -1.84
CA HIS A 25 8.34 11.51 -1.60
C HIS A 25 8.60 12.78 -2.40
N GLY A 26 7.58 13.25 -3.10
CA GLY A 26 7.66 14.49 -3.87
C GLY A 26 6.50 14.64 -4.84
N PRO A 27 6.34 15.81 -5.46
CA PRO A 27 5.31 16.03 -6.48
C PRO A 27 5.56 15.24 -7.77
N THR A 28 6.79 14.78 -7.98
CA THR A 28 7.23 14.09 -9.20
C THR A 28 7.22 12.56 -9.08
N VAL A 29 6.91 12.01 -7.90
CA VAL A 29 6.89 10.55 -7.71
C VAL A 29 5.76 9.95 -8.52
N ARG A 30 6.06 8.88 -9.25
CA ARG A 30 5.11 8.26 -10.17
C ARG A 30 4.21 7.25 -9.48
N GLY A 31 4.66 6.75 -8.33
CA GLY A 31 4.00 5.69 -7.57
C GLY A 31 4.28 4.30 -8.13
N TRP A 32 3.69 3.31 -7.48
CA TRP A 32 3.72 1.92 -7.90
C TRP A 32 2.50 1.59 -8.75
N LYS A 33 2.67 0.67 -9.71
CA LYS A 33 1.57 0.08 -10.48
C LYS A 33 1.78 -1.43 -10.58
N SER A 34 0.71 -2.21 -10.42
CA SER A 34 0.78 -3.66 -10.63
C SER A 34 1.00 -4.02 -12.09
N GLN A 35 1.44 -5.25 -12.37
CA GLN A 35 1.46 -5.78 -13.74
C GLN A 35 0.06 -5.82 -14.35
N LYS A 36 -0.02 -5.87 -15.68
CA LYS A 36 -1.30 -6.02 -16.41
C LYS A 36 -1.94 -7.37 -16.11
N HIS A 37 -3.26 -7.40 -15.98
CA HIS A 37 -4.06 -8.60 -15.69
C HIS A 37 -3.54 -9.37 -14.48
N CYS A 38 -3.13 -8.64 -13.44
CA CYS A 38 -2.61 -9.23 -12.21
C CYS A 38 -3.69 -10.05 -11.50
N SER A 39 -3.28 -11.10 -10.79
CA SER A 39 -4.16 -11.79 -9.85
C SER A 39 -4.44 -10.91 -8.61
N PHE A 40 -5.58 -11.11 -7.96
CA PHE A 40 -5.90 -10.41 -6.71
C PHE A 40 -5.87 -11.39 -5.52
N PRO A 41 -5.51 -10.91 -4.31
CA PRO A 41 -5.05 -9.55 -4.01
C PRO A 41 -3.59 -9.30 -4.43
N GLN A 42 -3.26 -8.05 -4.72
CA GLN A 42 -1.88 -7.59 -4.85
C GLN A 42 -1.35 -7.15 -3.49
N ASN A 43 -0.14 -7.60 -3.10
CA ASN A 43 0.44 -7.28 -1.80
C ASN A 43 1.68 -6.41 -1.94
N ILE A 44 1.83 -5.47 -1.00
CA ILE A 44 3.03 -4.66 -0.80
C ILE A 44 3.40 -4.75 0.68
N ILE A 45 4.68 -5.01 0.97
CA ILE A 45 5.21 -5.08 2.32
C ILE A 45 6.24 -3.99 2.51
N LEU A 46 6.02 -3.18 3.55
CA LEU A 46 6.82 -2.04 3.93
C LEU A 46 7.58 -2.40 5.21
N LYS A 47 8.89 -2.16 5.25
CA LYS A 47 9.70 -2.15 6.48
C LYS A 47 9.82 -0.73 6.98
N LEU A 48 9.41 -0.47 8.21
CA LEU A 48 9.62 0.82 8.86
C LEU A 48 11.10 0.99 9.20
N GLU A 49 11.64 2.19 9.06
CA GLU A 49 13.04 2.48 9.46
C GLU A 49 13.27 2.26 10.97
N ARG A 50 12.22 2.42 11.77
CA ARG A 50 12.21 2.16 13.21
C ARG A 50 10.87 1.57 13.57
N SER A 51 10.87 0.64 14.52
CA SER A 51 9.64 0.13 15.12
C SER A 51 8.80 1.29 15.66
N ALA A 52 7.51 1.27 15.33
CA ALA A 52 6.57 2.31 15.72
C ALA A 52 5.13 1.79 15.78
N MET A 53 4.28 2.51 16.52
CA MET A 53 2.83 2.36 16.41
C MET A 53 2.32 3.14 15.20
N VAL A 54 1.51 2.49 14.37
CA VAL A 54 0.93 3.08 13.16
C VAL A 54 -0.39 3.77 13.52
N ASN A 55 -0.31 5.05 13.85
CA ASN A 55 -1.48 5.82 14.32
C ASN A 55 -2.39 6.31 13.18
N GLN A 56 -1.85 6.41 11.98
CA GLN A 56 -2.60 6.85 10.81
C GLN A 56 -1.99 6.28 9.54
N ILE A 57 -2.85 5.76 8.67
CA ILE A 57 -2.52 5.36 7.32
C ILE A 57 -3.29 6.26 6.37
N GLN A 58 -2.58 6.93 5.48
CA GLN A 58 -3.17 7.74 4.43
C GLN A 58 -2.82 7.15 3.07
N ILE A 59 -3.83 6.95 2.24
CA ILE A 59 -3.73 6.35 0.90
C ILE A 59 -4.29 7.35 -0.11
N LEU A 60 -3.50 7.66 -1.14
CA LEU A 60 -3.95 8.46 -2.28
C LEU A 60 -4.20 7.54 -3.48
N ALA A 61 -5.45 7.12 -3.65
CA ALA A 61 -5.85 6.26 -4.75
C ALA A 61 -5.83 7.02 -6.09
N HIS A 62 -5.38 6.34 -7.14
CA HIS A 62 -5.46 6.87 -8.50
C HIS A 62 -6.92 7.09 -8.92
N GLN A 63 -7.19 7.99 -9.86
CA GLN A 63 -8.58 8.39 -10.20
C GLN A 63 -9.45 7.30 -10.90
N PHE A 64 -8.84 6.25 -11.47
CA PHE A 64 -9.56 5.13 -12.14
C PHE A 64 -8.89 3.75 -12.01
N LEU A 65 -7.75 3.65 -11.31
CA LEU A 65 -7.08 2.37 -11.02
C LEU A 65 -7.30 2.06 -9.52
N ILE A 66 -8.57 1.94 -9.14
CA ILE A 66 -9.01 2.00 -7.75
C ILE A 66 -9.43 0.60 -7.27
N PRO A 67 -8.75 0.03 -6.26
CA PRO A 67 -9.21 -1.19 -5.62
C PRO A 67 -10.53 -0.95 -4.89
N GLU A 68 -11.44 -1.93 -4.91
CA GLU A 68 -12.68 -1.88 -4.12
C GLU A 68 -12.38 -1.84 -2.62
N ARG A 69 -11.33 -2.56 -2.21
CA ARG A 69 -10.93 -2.76 -0.83
C ARG A 69 -9.41 -2.85 -0.69
N ILE A 70 -8.90 -2.21 0.36
CA ILE A 70 -7.52 -2.35 0.81
C ILE A 70 -7.53 -2.92 2.22
N ASP A 71 -6.89 -4.07 2.41
CA ASP A 71 -6.63 -4.62 3.74
C ASP A 71 -5.30 -4.12 4.27
N LEU A 72 -5.29 -3.85 5.58
CA LEU A 72 -4.15 -3.36 6.32
C LEU A 72 -3.73 -4.40 7.35
N TRP A 73 -2.44 -4.68 7.39
CA TRP A 73 -1.85 -5.67 8.28
C TRP A 73 -0.57 -5.12 8.91
N VAL A 74 -0.29 -5.57 10.12
CA VAL A 74 0.97 -5.26 10.84
C VAL A 74 1.74 -6.54 11.07
N GLY A 75 3.06 -6.50 10.85
CA GLY A 75 3.95 -7.63 11.09
C GLY A 75 4.63 -7.55 12.45
N PRO A 76 5.57 -8.47 12.72
CA PRO A 76 6.29 -8.48 13.98
C PRO A 76 7.15 -7.23 14.16
N GLU A 77 7.54 -6.96 15.41
CA GLU A 77 8.63 -6.05 15.68
C GLU A 77 9.96 -6.71 15.29
N ASP A 78 10.77 -5.98 14.52
CA ASP A 78 12.08 -6.45 14.12
C ASP A 78 13.08 -6.16 15.24
N HIS A 79 13.33 -7.17 16.06
CA HIS A 79 14.40 -7.15 17.06
C HIS A 79 15.67 -7.83 16.55
N LEU A 80 15.72 -8.23 15.27
CA LEU A 80 16.88 -8.91 14.73
C LEU A 80 18.08 -7.96 14.72
N PRO A 81 19.30 -8.46 15.01
CA PRO A 81 20.51 -7.69 14.76
C PRO A 81 20.58 -7.32 13.27
N ASP A 82 21.07 -6.10 12.98
CA ASP A 82 21.03 -5.37 11.69
C ASP A 82 21.39 -6.17 10.41
N ASP A 83 21.94 -7.38 10.53
CA ASP A 83 22.51 -8.16 9.43
C ASP A 83 21.67 -9.35 8.94
N LYS A 84 20.56 -9.71 9.60
CA LYS A 84 19.68 -10.79 9.10
C LYS A 84 18.48 -10.22 8.35
N GLU A 85 18.41 -10.50 7.05
CA GLU A 85 17.21 -10.20 6.28
C GLU A 85 16.02 -11.04 6.80
N PRO A 86 14.85 -10.41 6.98
CA PRO A 86 13.66 -11.12 7.42
C PRO A 86 13.17 -12.09 6.34
N GLU A 87 12.74 -13.28 6.73
CA GLU A 87 12.08 -14.22 5.83
C GLU A 87 10.65 -13.77 5.55
N ILE A 88 10.47 -12.97 4.49
CA ILE A 88 9.20 -12.31 4.18
C ILE A 88 8.07 -13.32 3.93
N ALA A 89 8.37 -14.47 3.31
CA ALA A 89 7.38 -15.47 2.94
C ALA A 89 6.67 -16.12 4.14
N THR A 90 7.33 -16.19 5.29
CA THR A 90 6.83 -16.86 6.51
C THR A 90 6.48 -15.87 7.62
N MET A 91 6.66 -14.57 7.37
CA MET A 91 6.42 -13.52 8.35
C MET A 91 4.93 -13.49 8.78
N PRO A 92 4.63 -13.57 10.09
CA PRO A 92 3.26 -13.49 10.57
C PRO A 92 2.75 -12.04 10.44
N PHE A 93 1.53 -11.88 9.94
CA PHE A 93 0.87 -10.58 9.83
C PHE A 93 -0.48 -10.64 10.51
N ASP A 94 -0.74 -9.69 11.41
CA ASP A 94 -2.02 -9.53 12.08
C ASP A 94 -2.89 -8.52 11.32
N PHE A 95 -4.16 -8.88 11.14
CA PHE A 95 -5.12 -8.03 10.45
C PHE A 95 -5.49 -6.83 11.32
N LEU A 96 -5.29 -5.63 10.79
CA LEU A 96 -5.57 -4.39 11.49
C LEU A 96 -6.94 -3.81 11.10
N GLY A 97 -7.39 -4.08 9.88
CA GLY A 97 -8.63 -3.54 9.34
C GLY A 97 -8.58 -3.35 7.84
N TYR A 98 -9.60 -2.68 7.30
CA TYR A 98 -9.72 -2.45 5.87
C TYR A 98 -10.28 -1.08 5.55
N ILE A 99 -10.00 -0.63 4.33
CA ILE A 99 -10.53 0.60 3.74
C ILE A 99 -11.33 0.20 2.51
N LEU A 100 -12.57 0.68 2.40
CA LEU A 100 -13.33 0.64 1.16
C LEU A 100 -13.11 1.96 0.41
N LEU A 101 -12.90 1.91 -0.89
CA LEU A 101 -12.72 3.10 -1.73
C LEU A 101 -13.95 3.29 -2.61
N SER A 102 -14.21 4.53 -3.01
CA SER A 102 -15.29 4.81 -3.96
C SER A 102 -14.82 4.50 -5.38
N GLU A 103 -15.73 4.06 -6.25
CA GLU A 103 -15.45 3.91 -7.68
C GLU A 103 -15.12 5.25 -8.36
N ASN A 104 -15.37 6.38 -7.68
CA ASN A 104 -15.06 7.73 -8.13
C ASN A 104 -15.81 8.19 -9.41
N SER A 105 -16.96 7.55 -9.69
CA SER A 105 -17.87 7.90 -10.80
C SER A 105 -18.46 9.32 -10.65
N ALA A 106 -18.69 9.77 -9.42
CA ALA A 106 -19.21 11.12 -9.11
C ALA A 106 -18.31 12.26 -9.59
N THR A 107 -17.00 12.01 -9.76
CA THR A 107 -16.05 13.00 -10.31
C THR A 107 -15.72 12.76 -11.78
N HIS A 108 -16.46 11.85 -12.44
CA HIS A 108 -16.14 11.33 -13.76
C HIS A 108 -14.72 10.75 -13.85
N PHE A 109 -14.25 10.12 -12.77
CA PHE A 109 -12.91 9.52 -12.68
C PHE A 109 -11.76 10.52 -12.93
N LYS A 110 -11.96 11.80 -12.55
CA LYS A 110 -10.96 12.86 -12.78
C LYS A 110 -10.20 13.24 -11.51
N SER A 111 -10.79 13.02 -10.34
CA SER A 111 -10.19 13.39 -9.07
C SER A 111 -9.55 12.19 -8.38
N ARG A 112 -8.47 12.40 -7.64
CA ARG A 112 -7.89 11.35 -6.78
C ARG A 112 -8.64 11.31 -5.44
N GLU A 113 -8.83 10.13 -4.88
CA GLU A 113 -9.41 9.97 -3.52
C GLU A 113 -8.26 9.90 -2.51
N LEU A 114 -8.28 10.78 -1.51
CA LEU A 114 -7.40 10.68 -0.34
C LEU A 114 -8.19 10.10 0.82
N LYS A 115 -7.76 8.95 1.33
CA LYS A 115 -8.36 8.30 2.48
C LYS A 115 -7.37 8.26 3.63
N SER A 116 -7.82 8.65 4.81
CA SER A 116 -7.05 8.53 6.05
C SER A 116 -7.81 7.65 7.03
N VAL A 117 -7.12 6.67 7.60
CA VAL A 117 -7.65 5.79 8.64
C VAL A 117 -6.69 5.80 9.82
N SER A 118 -7.24 5.82 11.02
CA SER A 118 -6.49 5.66 12.26
C SER A 118 -6.80 4.29 12.85
N PRO A 119 -5.86 3.34 12.78
CA PRO A 119 -6.02 2.06 13.44
C PRO A 119 -6.18 2.26 14.95
N LEU A 120 -7.19 1.62 15.56
CA LEU A 120 -7.48 1.79 16.98
C LEU A 120 -6.56 0.94 17.88
N ASP A 121 -6.07 -0.21 17.37
CA ASP A 121 -5.33 -1.21 18.14
C ASP A 121 -3.93 -1.51 17.54
N SER A 122 -3.22 -0.49 17.07
CA SER A 122 -1.85 -0.70 16.55
C SER A 122 -0.86 -0.95 17.69
N ASN A 123 -0.32 -2.16 17.75
CA ASN A 123 0.91 -2.44 18.49
C ASN A 123 2.13 -1.81 17.79
N PHE A 124 3.28 -1.79 18.49
CA PHE A 124 4.57 -1.52 17.85
C PHE A 124 4.82 -2.58 16.79
N THR A 125 5.23 -2.13 15.60
CA THR A 125 5.53 -3.00 14.48
C THR A 125 6.73 -2.45 13.71
N SER A 126 7.46 -3.33 13.04
CA SER A 126 8.47 -2.95 12.06
C SER A 126 8.03 -3.17 10.62
N TYR A 127 6.85 -3.79 10.40
CA TYR A 127 6.38 -4.15 9.08
C TYR A 127 4.90 -3.80 8.90
N VAL A 128 4.56 -3.26 7.73
CA VAL A 128 3.18 -3.02 7.33
C VAL A 128 2.96 -3.74 6.02
N LYS A 129 1.92 -4.58 5.95
CA LYS A 129 1.48 -5.21 4.70
C LYS A 129 0.16 -4.60 4.26
N ILE A 130 0.08 -4.33 2.98
CA ILE A 130 -1.07 -3.72 2.33
C ILE A 130 -1.51 -4.67 1.23
N SER A 131 -2.77 -5.10 1.27
CA SER A 131 -3.36 -6.00 0.27
C SER A 131 -4.47 -5.28 -0.49
N LEU A 132 -4.24 -5.04 -1.77
CA LEU A 132 -5.18 -4.39 -2.68
C LEU A 132 -6.00 -5.46 -3.39
N HIS A 133 -7.30 -5.51 -3.09
CA HIS A 133 -8.26 -6.41 -3.74
C HIS A 133 -8.70 -5.87 -5.09
N GLN A 134 -9.49 -6.64 -5.83
CA GLN A 134 -9.97 -6.34 -7.18
C GLN A 134 -10.42 -4.88 -7.39
N ASN A 135 -10.24 -4.38 -8.61
CA ASN A 135 -10.61 -3.02 -8.98
C ASN A 135 -12.12 -2.83 -9.07
N HIS A 136 -12.58 -1.60 -8.83
CA HIS A 136 -13.89 -1.18 -9.32
C HIS A 136 -13.91 -1.30 -10.86
N PRO A 137 -14.98 -1.87 -11.45
CA PRO A 137 -15.11 -1.95 -12.89
C PRO A 137 -15.02 -0.56 -13.55
N ASN A 138 -14.05 -0.37 -14.44
CA ASN A 138 -13.85 0.92 -15.09
C ASN A 138 -13.30 0.74 -16.52
N HIS A 139 -13.98 1.31 -17.50
CA HIS A 139 -13.57 1.25 -18.92
C HIS A 139 -12.21 1.91 -19.19
N LEU A 140 -11.74 2.81 -18.31
CA LEU A 140 -10.41 3.41 -18.38
C LEU A 140 -9.32 2.48 -17.84
N ASN A 141 -9.69 1.43 -17.09
CA ASN A 141 -8.79 0.42 -16.56
C ASN A 141 -8.87 -0.89 -17.37
N MET A 142 -8.49 -0.83 -18.65
CA MET A 142 -8.61 -1.97 -19.57
C MET A 142 -7.75 -3.20 -19.20
N TYR A 143 -6.84 -3.06 -18.24
CA TYR A 143 -5.86 -4.09 -17.88
C TYR A 143 -5.96 -4.55 -16.43
N ASP A 144 -7.02 -4.13 -15.71
CA ASP A 144 -7.23 -4.42 -14.29
C ASP A 144 -6.00 -4.10 -13.42
N GLN A 145 -5.29 -3.02 -13.75
CA GLN A 145 -4.09 -2.62 -13.00
C GLN A 145 -4.48 -1.81 -11.76
N MET A 146 -3.68 -1.95 -10.70
CA MET A 146 -3.74 -1.13 -9.50
C MET A 146 -2.68 -0.06 -9.56
N LYS A 147 -2.97 1.13 -9.04
CA LYS A 147 -1.94 2.16 -8.88
C LYS A 147 -2.09 2.86 -7.54
N ASP A 148 -1.00 2.85 -6.78
CA ASP A 148 -0.86 3.67 -5.59
C ASP A 148 0.23 4.72 -5.79
N MET A 149 -0.05 5.95 -5.36
CA MET A 149 0.81 7.10 -5.58
C MET A 149 1.38 7.66 -4.29
N ASN A 150 0.86 7.32 -3.11
CA ASN A 150 1.39 7.73 -1.81
C ASN A 150 0.69 6.94 -0.71
N MET A 151 1.47 6.16 0.04
CA MET A 151 1.03 5.49 1.26
C MET A 151 1.73 6.10 2.49
N LEU A 152 1.04 6.05 3.63
CA LEU A 152 1.55 6.42 4.96
C LEU A 152 1.99 7.87 5.10
N ARG A 153 1.01 8.79 5.04
CA ARG A 153 1.17 10.13 5.60
C ARG A 153 0.35 10.23 6.90
N ASN A 154 1.02 10.61 7.99
CA ASN A 154 0.31 11.31 9.06
C ASN A 154 -0.29 12.60 8.51
#